data_AF-A0A6V8D8A3-F1
#
_entry.id   AF-A0A6V8D8A3-F1
#
_cell.length_a   1.000
_cell.length_b   1.000
_cell.length_c   1.000
_cell.angle_alpha   90.00
_cell.angle_beta   90.00
_cell.angle_gamma   90.00
#
_symmetry.space_group_name_H-M   'P 1'
#
loop_
_entity.id
_entity.type
_entity.pdbx_description
1 polymer ?
#
loop_
_entity_poly.entity_id
_entity_poly.type
_entity_poly.pdbx_seq_one_letter_code
_entity_poly.pdbx_strand_id
1 'polypeptide(L)'
;MDMMDKPSRKTPLVSLILVAVFLIADLGAMATHSQTEPWSEPVEYAEPILVEGLPPLMCGEELCLRPLRDIDRGERPSSEDEAWWQSYGPDLDWNGMDDRLQRVLAGAESESPT
;
A
#
# COMPACT_ATOMS: atom_id res chain seq x y z
N MET A 1 -3.38 -76.83 25.46
CA MET A 1 -2.96 -75.57 26.10
C MET A 1 -3.09 -74.46 25.06
N ASP A 2 -4.26 -73.84 25.05
CA ASP A 2 -4.61 -72.70 24.21
C ASP A 2 -3.80 -71.48 24.61
N MET A 3 -3.05 -70.92 23.66
CA MET A 3 -2.35 -69.65 23.84
C MET A 3 -3.14 -68.61 23.07
N MET A 4 -4.04 -67.92 23.79
CA MET A 4 -4.77 -66.76 23.29
C MET A 4 -3.78 -65.66 22.90
N ASP A 5 -3.63 -65.43 21.60
CA ASP A 5 -2.92 -64.28 21.06
C ASP A 5 -3.77 -63.02 21.36
N LYS A 6 -3.26 -62.15 22.24
CA LYS A 6 -3.98 -60.96 22.70
C LYS A 6 -3.72 -59.84 21.68
N PRO A 7 -4.72 -59.35 20.94
CA PRO A 7 -4.49 -58.31 19.94
C PRO A 7 -3.96 -57.04 20.63
N SER A 8 -2.82 -56.56 20.13
CA SER A 8 -2.16 -55.35 20.61
C SER A 8 -3.08 -54.14 20.42
N ARG A 9 -3.75 -53.73 21.51
CA ARG A 9 -4.65 -52.56 21.57
C ARG A 9 -3.99 -51.20 21.24
N LYS A 10 -2.68 -51.19 20.98
CA LYS A 10 -1.89 -49.98 20.72
C LYS A 10 -2.14 -49.41 19.31
N THR A 11 -2.42 -50.25 18.32
CA THR A 11 -2.67 -49.81 16.93
C THR A 11 -3.99 -49.06 16.73
N PRO A 12 -5.16 -49.48 17.26
CA PRO A 12 -6.40 -48.71 17.07
C PRO A 12 -6.36 -47.37 17.81
N LEU A 13 -5.66 -47.29 18.95
CA LEU A 13 -5.52 -46.07 19.73
C LEU A 13 -4.64 -45.04 19.02
N VAL A 14 -3.55 -45.50 18.39
CA VAL A 14 -2.69 -44.64 17.55
C VAL A 14 -3.47 -44.11 16.34
N SER A 15 -4.25 -44.96 15.65
CA SER A 15 -5.09 -44.52 14.52
C SER A 15 -6.14 -43.50 14.96
N LEU A 16 -6.76 -43.68 16.13
CA LEU A 16 -7.76 -42.75 16.67
C LEU A 16 -7.13 -41.39 17.03
N ILE A 17 -5.91 -41.39 17.57
CA ILE A 17 -5.15 -40.17 17.83
C ILE A 17 -4.82 -39.44 16.52
N LEU A 18 -4.38 -40.16 15.49
CA LEU A 18 -4.07 -39.54 14.19
C LEU A 18 -5.31 -38.89 13.56
N VAL A 19 -6.47 -39.56 13.59
CA VAL A 19 -7.73 -39.00 13.10
C VAL A 19 -8.14 -37.76 13.89
N ALA A 20 -7.97 -37.76 15.22
CA ALA A 20 -8.26 -36.59 16.05
C ALA A 20 -7.33 -35.40 15.73
N VAL A 21 -6.04 -35.65 15.47
CA VAL A 21 -5.08 -34.60 15.08
C VAL A 21 -5.47 -33.99 13.73
N PHE A 22 -5.84 -34.81 12.73
CA PHE A 22 -6.33 -34.30 11.45
C PHE A 22 -7.63 -33.49 11.58
N LEU A 23 -8.57 -33.92 12.43
CA LEU A 23 -9.83 -33.19 12.67
C LEU A 23 -9.63 -31.83 13.37
N ILE A 24 -8.64 -31.71 14.26
CA ILE A 24 -8.38 -30.46 14.99
C ILE A 24 -7.53 -29.49 14.16
N ALA A 25 -6.70 -29.99 13.23
CA ALA A 25 -5.88 -29.16 12.36
C ALA A 25 -6.71 -28.17 11.52
N ASP A 26 -7.89 -28.57 11.04
CA ASP A 26 -8.78 -27.71 10.25
C ASP A 26 -9.51 -26.65 11.09
N LEU A 27 -9.61 -26.82 12.41
CA LEU A 27 -10.27 -25.84 13.30
C LEU A 27 -9.41 -24.59 13.57
N GLY A 28 -8.12 -24.63 13.26
CA GLY A 28 -7.20 -23.49 13.42
C GLY A 28 -7.48 -22.33 12.46
N ALA A 29 -8.13 -22.58 11.32
CA ALA A 29 -8.41 -21.54 10.32
C ALA A 29 -9.54 -20.58 10.73
N MET A 30 -10.40 -20.97 11.68
CA MET A 30 -11.60 -20.21 12.05
C MET A 30 -11.37 -19.19 13.17
N ALA A 31 -10.19 -19.21 13.81
CA ALA A 31 -9.83 -18.27 14.89
C ALA A 31 -9.15 -17.00 14.38
N THR A 32 -8.95 -16.87 13.06
CA THR A 32 -8.59 -15.58 12.46
C THR A 32 -9.86 -14.76 12.41
N HIS A 33 -10.17 -14.07 13.52
CA HIS A 33 -10.97 -12.86 13.44
C HIS A 33 -10.32 -12.03 12.33
N SER A 34 -10.97 -11.93 11.17
CA SER A 34 -10.72 -10.82 10.27
C SER A 34 -11.03 -9.59 11.11
N GLN A 35 -9.98 -9.01 11.69
CA GLN A 35 -9.98 -7.61 12.01
C GLN A 35 -10.22 -6.97 10.65
N THR A 36 -11.47 -6.58 10.42
CA THR A 36 -11.77 -5.58 9.42
C THR A 36 -10.91 -4.40 9.86
N GLU A 37 -9.73 -4.26 9.24
CA GLU A 37 -8.95 -3.03 9.34
C GLU A 37 -9.97 -1.91 9.17
N PRO A 38 -10.08 -0.97 10.13
CA PRO A 38 -10.97 0.16 9.97
C PRO A 38 -10.62 0.75 8.61
N TRP A 39 -11.61 0.94 7.74
CA TRP A 39 -11.44 1.60 6.45
C TRP A 39 -10.63 2.88 6.70
N SER A 40 -9.32 2.81 6.47
CA SER A 40 -8.47 3.98 6.52
C SER A 40 -8.83 4.72 5.25
N GLU A 41 -9.33 5.95 5.41
CA GLU A 41 -9.42 6.90 4.30
C GLU A 41 -8.14 6.76 3.46
N PRO A 42 -8.24 6.56 2.14
CA PRO A 42 -7.06 6.47 1.30
C PRO A 42 -6.22 7.72 1.53
N VAL A 43 -4.93 7.54 1.80
CA VAL A 43 -4.01 8.66 2.03
C VAL A 43 -3.99 9.49 0.75
N GLU A 44 -4.66 10.64 0.73
CA GLU A 44 -4.79 11.44 -0.50
C GLU A 44 -3.55 12.30 -0.79
N TYR A 45 -2.68 12.49 0.22
CA TYR A 45 -1.57 13.42 0.16
C TYR A 45 -0.26 12.81 0.67
N ALA A 46 0.85 13.25 0.11
CA ALA A 46 2.21 12.91 0.53
C ALA A 46 2.98 14.15 0.98
N GLU A 47 4.12 13.90 1.63
CA GLU A 47 5.10 14.94 1.97
C GLU A 47 5.57 15.70 0.72
N PRO A 48 5.88 17.00 0.86
CA PRO A 48 6.40 17.82 -0.24
C PRO A 48 7.73 17.27 -0.76
N ILE A 49 7.95 17.39 -2.07
CA ILE A 49 9.28 17.16 -2.65
C ILE A 49 10.02 18.49 -2.68
N LEU A 50 11.25 18.49 -2.17
CA LEU A 50 12.11 19.67 -2.20
C LEU A 50 12.99 19.60 -3.45
N VAL A 51 12.83 20.58 -4.33
CA VAL A 51 13.61 20.71 -5.56
C VAL A 51 14.58 21.88 -5.43
N GLU A 52 15.83 21.66 -5.81
CA GLU A 52 16.86 22.70 -5.77
C GLU A 52 16.47 23.90 -6.66
N GLY A 53 16.52 25.11 -6.11
CA GLY A 53 16.18 26.34 -6.83
C GLY A 53 14.68 26.57 -7.07
N LEU A 54 13.79 25.74 -6.49
CA LEU A 54 12.35 25.96 -6.44
C LEU A 54 11.94 26.29 -4.98
N PRO A 55 11.41 27.50 -4.72
CA PRO A 55 10.87 27.84 -3.41
C PRO A 55 9.68 26.94 -3.05
N PRO A 56 9.63 26.30 -1.88
CA PRO A 56 8.57 25.36 -1.55
C PRO A 56 7.23 26.08 -1.30
N LEU A 57 6.12 25.39 -1.57
CA LEU A 57 4.79 25.92 -1.29
C LEU A 57 4.46 25.87 0.21
N MET A 58 4.13 27.04 0.77
CA MET A 58 3.81 27.22 2.19
C MET A 58 2.29 27.21 2.43
N CYS A 59 1.85 26.47 3.44
CA CYS A 59 0.47 26.38 3.94
C CYS A 59 0.37 27.01 5.33
N GLY A 60 0.67 28.32 5.41
CA GLY A 60 0.86 29.02 6.69
C GLY A 60 2.31 28.93 7.14
N GLU A 61 2.55 28.34 8.31
CA GLU A 61 3.91 28.14 8.87
C GLU A 61 4.55 26.81 8.43
N GLU A 62 3.76 25.91 7.86
CA GLU A 62 4.17 24.57 7.44
C GLU A 62 4.26 24.45 5.92
N LEU A 63 4.96 23.43 5.43
CA LEU A 63 4.96 23.09 4.01
C LEU A 63 3.63 22.46 3.60
N CYS A 64 3.11 22.81 2.43
CA CYS A 64 1.93 22.16 1.89
C CYS A 64 2.22 20.70 1.54
N LEU A 65 1.28 19.82 1.88
CA LEU A 65 1.28 18.46 1.33
C LEU A 65 0.95 18.49 -0.16
N ARG A 66 1.34 17.42 -0.85
CA ARG A 66 1.11 17.23 -2.27
C ARG A 66 0.08 16.13 -2.52
N PRO A 67 -0.85 16.27 -3.48
CA PRO A 67 -1.71 15.16 -3.88
C PRO A 67 -0.90 13.93 -4.33
N LEU A 68 -1.36 12.74 -3.92
CA LEU A 68 -0.90 11.50 -4.53
C LEU A 68 -1.36 11.42 -5.98
N ARG A 69 -0.50 10.83 -6.80
CA ARG A 69 -0.74 10.57 -8.23
C ARG A 69 -0.81 9.07 -8.50
N ASP A 70 -1.32 8.32 -7.52
CA ASP A 70 -1.56 6.88 -7.65
C ASP A 70 -2.90 6.66 -8.37
N ILE A 71 -2.82 6.53 -9.69
CA ILE A 71 -3.99 6.45 -10.56
C ILE A 71 -4.16 5.01 -11.02
N ASP A 72 -5.29 4.40 -10.66
CA ASP A 72 -5.69 3.11 -11.21
C ASP A 72 -6.17 3.26 -12.66
N ARG A 73 -5.28 2.89 -13.58
CA ARG A 73 -5.59 2.88 -15.01
C ARG A 73 -6.45 1.68 -15.40
N GLY A 74 -6.52 0.63 -14.59
CA GLY A 74 -7.12 -0.65 -14.93
C GLY A 74 -6.55 -1.22 -16.23
N GLU A 75 -7.41 -1.82 -17.04
CA GLU A 75 -7.05 -2.41 -18.34
C GLU A 75 -7.02 -1.39 -19.49
N ARG A 76 -7.10 -0.09 -19.21
CA ARG A 76 -7.10 0.93 -20.28
C ARG A 76 -5.75 0.90 -21.01
N PRO A 77 -5.74 0.84 -22.35
CA PRO A 77 -4.50 0.83 -23.12
C PRO A 77 -3.74 2.14 -22.94
N SER A 78 -2.40 2.07 -22.92
CA SER A 78 -1.51 3.23 -22.87
C SER A 78 -0.36 3.04 -23.85
N SER A 79 0.08 4.13 -24.47
CA SER A 79 1.28 4.14 -25.31
C SER A 79 2.58 4.10 -24.49
N GLU A 80 2.48 4.28 -23.18
CA GLU A 80 3.59 4.47 -22.26
C GLU A 80 3.53 3.41 -21.13
N ASP A 81 4.68 3.17 -20.50
CA ASP A 81 4.86 2.18 -19.43
C ASP A 81 4.04 2.52 -18.16
N GLU A 82 3.76 1.54 -17.31
CA GLU A 82 3.07 1.82 -16.04
C GLU A 82 3.76 2.93 -15.22
N ALA A 83 2.96 3.79 -14.57
CA ALA A 83 3.41 4.94 -13.79
C ALA A 83 4.18 6.04 -14.56
N TRP A 84 4.21 6.03 -15.90
CA TRP A 84 4.83 7.09 -16.72
C TRP A 84 4.36 8.51 -16.35
N TRP A 85 3.11 8.66 -15.91
CA TRP A 85 2.52 9.94 -15.55
C TRP A 85 3.14 10.55 -14.30
N GLN A 86 3.86 9.78 -13.48
CA GLN A 86 4.51 10.29 -12.27
C GLN A 86 5.59 11.33 -12.58
N SER A 87 6.19 11.28 -13.78
CA SER A 87 7.14 12.27 -14.28
C SER A 87 6.55 13.19 -15.34
N TYR A 88 5.26 13.08 -15.65
CA TYR A 88 4.65 13.81 -16.76
C TYR A 88 4.01 15.12 -16.31
N GLY A 89 4.65 16.22 -16.74
CA GLY A 89 4.17 17.58 -16.53
C GLY A 89 5.30 18.56 -16.20
N PRO A 90 4.98 19.87 -16.16
CA PRO A 90 5.98 20.94 -16.02
C PRO A 90 6.30 21.33 -14.57
N ASP A 91 5.45 20.95 -13.61
CA ASP A 91 5.61 21.23 -12.17
C ASP A 91 6.60 20.21 -11.58
N LEU A 92 7.72 20.68 -11.05
CA LEU A 92 8.81 19.81 -10.62
C LEU A 92 8.56 19.16 -9.26
N ASP A 93 7.81 19.82 -8.38
CA ASP A 93 7.50 19.33 -7.04
C ASP A 93 6.05 18.82 -6.91
N TRP A 94 5.31 18.80 -8.01
CA TRP A 94 3.98 18.25 -8.19
C TRP A 94 2.94 18.76 -7.18
N ASN A 95 3.20 19.88 -6.51
CA ASN A 95 2.35 20.41 -5.46
C ASN A 95 1.09 21.11 -6.03
N GLY A 96 1.02 21.26 -7.36
CA GLY A 96 -0.11 21.82 -8.09
C GLY A 96 0.01 23.32 -8.40
N MET A 97 1.05 24.00 -7.91
CA MET A 97 1.34 25.39 -8.23
C MET A 97 2.44 25.47 -9.30
N ASP A 98 2.20 26.25 -10.36
CA ASP A 98 3.21 26.51 -11.40
C ASP A 98 4.54 27.01 -10.80
N ASP A 99 5.63 26.30 -11.07
CA ASP A 99 6.96 26.62 -10.53
C ASP A 99 7.42 28.06 -10.83
N ARG A 100 7.02 28.64 -11.97
CA ARG A 100 7.38 30.02 -12.31
C ARG A 100 6.63 30.97 -11.39
N LEU A 101 5.36 30.72 -11.12
CA LEU A 101 4.59 31.49 -10.14
C LEU A 101 5.24 31.39 -8.75
N GLN A 102 5.67 30.20 -8.30
CA GLN A 102 6.37 30.03 -7.03
C GLN A 102 7.64 30.89 -6.96
N ARG A 103 8.46 30.88 -8.02
CA ARG A 103 9.66 31.73 -8.11
C ARG A 103 9.35 33.22 -8.08
N VAL A 104 8.30 33.65 -8.79
CA VAL A 104 7.86 35.06 -8.79
C VAL A 104 7.40 35.50 -7.41
N LEU A 105 6.62 34.66 -6.71
CA LEU A 105 6.20 34.92 -5.33
C LEU A 105 7.39 34.96 -4.36
N ALA A 106 8.49 34.26 -4.67
CA ALA A 106 9.75 34.34 -3.93
C ALA A 106 10.66 35.49 -4.38
N GLY A 107 10.22 36.35 -5.31
CA GLY A 107 10.93 37.57 -5.71
C GLY A 107 11.74 37.47 -7.01
N ALA A 108 11.61 36.40 -7.79
CA ALA A 108 12.15 36.37 -9.15
C ALA A 108 11.36 37.32 -10.08
N GLU A 109 11.97 37.72 -11.19
CA GLU A 109 11.26 38.50 -12.21
C GLU A 109 10.13 37.67 -12.84
N SER A 110 9.03 38.35 -13.15
CA SER A 110 7.89 37.71 -13.82
C SER A 110 8.23 37.38 -15.27
N GLU A 111 8.28 36.10 -15.59
CA GLU A 111 8.36 35.62 -16.96
C GLU A 111 6.94 35.50 -17.54
N SER A 112 6.52 36.51 -18.31
CA SER A 112 5.28 36.44 -19.08
C SER A 112 5.41 35.34 -20.16
N PRO A 113 4.39 34.50 -20.38
CA PRO A 113 4.40 33.58 -21.53
C PRO A 113 4.22 34.42 -22.80
N THR A 114 5.33 34.71 -23.49
CA THR A 114 5.31 35.26 -24.86
C THR A 114 5.10 34.18 -25.90
#